data_AF-A0A6P0WW73-F1
#
_entry.id   AF-A0A6P0WW73-F1
#
_cell.length_a   1.000
_cell.length_b   1.000
_cell.length_c   1.000
_cell.angle_alpha   90.00
_cell.angle_beta   90.00
_cell.angle_gamma   90.00
#
_symmetry.space_group_name_H-M   'P 1'
#
loop_
_entity.id
_entity.type
_entity.pdbx_description
1 polymer ?
#
loop_
_entity_poly.entity_id
_entity_poly.type
_entity_poly.pdbx_seq_one_letter_code
_entity_poly.pdbx_strand_id
1 'polypeptide(L)' 'MVQTYQLAPVSEELHKILNQEANKPTADRKDEVATLLNSESFVATYDACIWWDGCYYCQDENDHWYCIKCSFF' A
#
# COMPACT_ATOMS: atom_id res chain seq x y z
N MET A 1 -6.99 -22.12 -4.79
CA MET A 1 -7.79 -20.97 -5.24
C MET A 1 -7.23 -19.75 -4.54
N VAL A 2 -6.52 -18.89 -5.26
CA VAL A 2 -5.91 -17.68 -4.69
C VAL A 2 -7.05 -16.77 -4.31
N GLN A 3 -7.25 -16.56 -3.01
CA GLN A 3 -8.28 -15.69 -2.49
C GLN A 3 -7.88 -14.27 -2.90
N THR A 4 -8.44 -13.77 -4.00
CA THR A 4 -8.34 -12.37 -4.41
C THR A 4 -9.07 -11.58 -3.33
N TYR A 5 -8.35 -11.15 -2.30
CA TYR A 5 -8.80 -10.08 -1.43
C TYR A 5 -9.05 -8.90 -2.35
N GLN A 6 -10.32 -8.66 -2.69
CA GLN A 6 -10.73 -7.45 -3.39
C GLN A 6 -10.53 -6.32 -2.40
N LEU A 7 -9.28 -5.83 -2.34
CA LEU A 7 -8.94 -4.64 -1.58
C LEU A 7 -9.77 -3.53 -2.21
N ALA A 8 -10.78 -3.05 -1.49
CA ALA A 8 -11.57 -1.94 -1.96
C ALA A 8 -10.65 -0.74 -2.14
N PRO A 9 -10.77 -0.01 -3.26
CA PRO A 9 -10.02 1.23 -3.44
C PRO A 9 -10.35 2.18 -2.29
N VAL A 10 -9.34 2.90 -1.81
CA VAL A 10 -9.50 3.91 -0.77
C VAL A 10 -10.44 5.05 -1.23
N SER A 11 -11.01 5.79 -0.29
CA SER A 11 -11.80 6.99 -0.60
C SER A 11 -10.95 8.04 -1.33
N GLU A 12 -11.58 8.91 -2.13
CA GLU A 12 -10.88 9.99 -2.85
C GLU A 12 -10.10 10.94 -1.92
N GLU A 13 -10.62 11.18 -0.71
CA GLU A 13 -9.92 12.00 0.28
C GLU A 13 -8.63 11.32 0.74
N LEU A 14 -8.70 10.03 1.08
CA LEU A 14 -7.54 9.25 1.48
C LEU A 14 -6.55 9.09 0.31
N HIS A 15 -7.03 8.88 -0.91
CA HIS A 15 -6.21 8.83 -2.13
C HIS A 15 -5.31 10.06 -2.28
N LYS A 16 -5.87 11.26 -2.09
CA LYS A 16 -5.10 12.52 -2.16
C LYS A 16 -4.03 12.60 -1.08
N ILE A 17 -4.36 12.18 0.14
CA ILE A 17 -3.43 12.17 1.28
C ILE A 17 -2.29 11.18 1.00
N LEU A 18 -2.61 9.96 0.57
CA LEU A 18 -1.63 8.93 0.26
C LEU A 18 -0.70 9.38 -0.87
N ASN A 19 -1.22 10.02 -1.92
CA ASN A 19 -0.40 10.60 -2.99
C ASN A 19 0.52 11.71 -2.49
N GLN A 20 0.07 12.56 -1.56
CA GLN A 20 0.93 13.57 -0.95
C GLN A 20 2.04 12.96 -0.10
N GLU A 21 1.73 11.91 0.66
CA GLU A 21 2.71 11.19 1.46
C GLU A 21 3.71 10.45 0.59
N ALA A 22 3.26 9.77 -0.47
CA ALA A 22 4.11 9.04 -1.41
C ALA A 22 5.12 9.93 -2.15
N ASN A 23 4.82 11.22 -2.32
CA ASN A 23 5.78 12.19 -2.86
C ASN A 23 6.97 12.48 -1.92
N LYS A 24 6.92 12.04 -0.66
CA LYS A 24 8.03 12.19 0.27
C LYS A 24 9.10 11.13 -0.01
N PRO A 25 10.39 11.50 -0.09
CA PRO A 25 11.46 10.56 -0.45
C PRO A 25 11.67 9.41 0.54
N THR A 26 11.10 9.48 1.74
CA THR A 26 11.17 8.43 2.77
C THR A 26 9.84 7.70 2.98
N ALA A 27 8.86 7.92 2.10
CA ALA A 27 7.56 7.31 2.24
C ALA A 27 7.49 5.89 1.68
N ASP A 28 8.37 5.54 0.73
CA ASP A 28 8.39 4.19 0.21
C ASP A 28 8.83 3.19 1.28
N ARG A 29 7.91 2.27 1.56
CA ARG A 29 7.96 1.24 2.59
C ARG A 29 7.80 -0.14 1.96
N LYS A 30 8.12 -0.31 0.67
CA LYS A 30 7.98 -1.59 -0.05
C LYS A 30 8.72 -2.72 0.65
N ASP A 31 9.94 -2.50 1.10
CA ASP A 31 10.72 -3.49 1.86
C ASP A 31 10.02 -3.92 3.16
N GLU A 32 9.40 -2.98 3.88
CA GLU A 32 8.64 -3.28 5.10
C GLU A 32 7.38 -4.09 4.77
N VAL A 33 6.65 -3.71 3.72
CA VAL A 33 5.46 -4.46 3.27
C VAL A 33 5.83 -5.85 2.77
N ALA A 34 6.92 -6.00 2.02
CA ALA A 34 7.43 -7.28 1.54
C ALA A 34 7.72 -8.23 2.70
N THR A 35 8.42 -7.70 3.72
CA THR A 35 8.75 -8.43 4.95
C THR A 35 7.48 -8.80 5.73
N LEU A 36 6.54 -7.87 5.84
CA LEU A 36 5.28 -8.02 6.59
C LEU A 36 4.33 -9.05 5.97
N LEU A 37 4.35 -9.18 4.64
CA LEU A 37 3.61 -10.18 3.88
C LEU A 37 4.40 -11.47 3.65
N ASN A 38 5.71 -11.47 3.96
CA ASN A 38 6.66 -12.52 3.60
C ASN A 38 6.56 -12.89 2.11
N SER A 39 6.41 -11.87 1.26
CA SER A 39 6.15 -12.02 -0.17
C SER A 39 6.67 -10.82 -0.96
N GLU A 40 7.91 -10.93 -1.44
CA GLU A 40 8.54 -9.92 -2.29
C GLU A 40 7.83 -9.78 -3.65
N SER A 41 7.30 -10.88 -4.17
CA SER A 41 6.56 -10.89 -5.45
C SER A 41 5.25 -10.12 -5.39
N PHE A 42 4.67 -9.94 -4.20
CA PHE A 42 3.46 -9.13 -4.03
C PHE A 42 3.77 -7.64 -4.15
N VAL A 43 4.83 -7.14 -3.51
CA VAL A 43 5.18 -5.71 -3.61
C VAL A 43 5.76 -5.32 -4.96
N ALA A 44 6.29 -6.30 -5.70
CA ALA A 44 6.84 -6.10 -7.04
C ALA A 44 5.78 -5.63 -8.07
N THR A 45 4.49 -5.88 -7.82
CA THR A 45 3.40 -5.42 -8.70
C THR A 45 2.88 -4.02 -8.36
N TYR A 46 3.38 -3.40 -7.29
CA TYR A 46 2.99 -2.06 -6.87
C TYR A 46 4.09 -1.06 -7.21
N ASP A 47 3.74 0.20 -7.47
CA ASP A 47 4.66 1.28 -7.79
C ASP A 47 5.25 1.91 -6.53
N ALA A 48 4.40 2.13 -5.52
CA ALA A 48 4.78 2.69 -4.23
C ALA A 48 4.01 1.99 -3.10
N CYS A 49 4.63 1.88 -1.93
CA CYS A 49 3.92 1.46 -0.72
C CYS A 49 4.23 2.42 0.41
N ILE A 50 3.23 2.86 1.16
CA ILE A 50 3.39 3.81 2.27
C ILE A 50 2.67 3.32 3.52
N TRP A 51 3.12 3.82 4.67
CA TRP A 51 2.42 3.61 5.94
C TRP A 51 1.66 4.89 6.30
N TRP A 52 0.36 4.76 6.53
CA TRP A 52 -0.51 5.87 6.90
C TRP A 52 -1.53 5.41 7.93
N ASP A 53 -1.71 6.17 9.01
CA ASP A 53 -2.73 5.94 10.04
C ASP A 53 -2.76 4.49 10.59
N GLY A 54 -1.59 3.87 10.78
CA GLY A 54 -1.52 2.49 11.28
C GLY A 54 -1.69 1.40 10.22
N CYS A 55 -1.97 1.75 8.96
CA CYS A 55 -2.12 0.80 7.86
C CYS A 55 -1.07 0.99 6.75
N TYR A 56 -0.68 -0.12 6.15
CA TYR A 56 0.13 -0.12 4.93
C TYR A 56 -0.79 -0.04 3.72
N TYR A 57 -0.52 0.93 2.86
CA TYR A 57 -1.19 1.12 1.59
C TYR A 57 -0.18 0.96 0.45
N CYS A 58 -0.58 0.32 -0.64
CA CYS A 58 0.23 0.25 -1.84
C CYS A 58 -0.54 0.76 -3.05
N GLN A 59 0.18 1.45 -3.91
CA GLN A 59 -0.31 2.02 -5.15
C GLN A 59 0.05 1.10 -6.31
N ASP A 60 -0.91 0.74 -7.14
CA ASP A 60 -0.64 0.00 -8.38
C ASP A 60 -0.25 0.93 -9.54
N GLU A 61 0.10 0.34 -10.68
CA GLU A 61 0.46 1.06 -11.91
C GLU A 61 -0.65 2.00 -12.45
N ASN A 62 -1.91 1.78 -12.06
CA ASN A 62 -3.07 2.61 -12.43
C ASN A 62 -3.36 3.74 -11.43
N ASP A 63 -2.42 4.08 -10.55
CA ASP A 63 -2.57 5.09 -9.48
C ASP A 63 -3.63 4.73 -8.43
N HIS A 64 -4.11 3.47 -8.35
CA HIS A 64 -5.06 3.10 -7.30
C HIS A 64 -4.34 2.65 -6.04
N TRP A 65 -4.79 3.21 -4.92
CA TRP A 65 -4.30 2.86 -3.60
C TRP A 65 -5.16 1.76 -2.97
N TYR A 66 -4.48 0.76 -2.44
CA TYR A 66 -5.07 -0.40 -1.78
C TYR A 66 -4.55 -0.53 -0.36
N CYS A 67 -5.45 -0.73 0.60
CA CYS A 67 -5.06 -1.05 1.97
C CYS A 67 -4.59 -2.51 2.03
N ILE A 68 -3.29 -2.72 2.20
CA ILE A 68 -2.70 -4.06 2.21
C ILE A 68 -2.89 -4.71 3.58
N LYS A 69 -2.53 -3.99 4.64
CA LYS A 69 -2.57 -4.52 6.00
C LYS A 69 -2.54 -3.41 7.03
N CYS A 70 -3.52 -3.42 7.93
CA CYS A 70 -3.53 -2.58 9.11
C CYS A 70 -2.78 -3.26 10.25
N SER A 71 -1.81 -2.55 10.83
CA SER A 71 -1.19 -2.95 12.08
C SER A 71 -2.04 -2.39 13.22
N PHE A 72 -3.00 -3.20 13.68
CA PHE A 72 -3.64 -2.95 14.97
C PHE A 72 -2.62 -3.32 16.06
N PHE A 73 -1.94 -2.32 16.61
CA PHE A 73 -1.17 -2.46 17.85
C PHE A 73 -2.09 -2.32 19.06
#